data_AF-A0A925VE81-F1
#
_entry.id   AF-A0A925VE81-F1
#
_cell.length_a   1.000
_cell.length_b   1.000
_cell.length_c   1.000
_cell.angle_alpha   90.00
_cell.angle_beta   90.00
_cell.angle_gamma   90.00
#
_symmetry.space_group_name_H-M   'P 1'
#
loop_
_entity.id
_entity.type
_entity.pdbx_description
1 polymer ?
#
loop_
_entity_poly.entity_id
_entity_poly.type
_entity_poly.pdbx_seq_one_letter_code
_entity_poly.pdbx_strand_id
1 'polypeptide(L)'
;MRAGHFIRQLWVGALVLSACNDAPAGDDEAGCVGAKCDDPEASTTALTGDEGSSSDDGGTTGDDPVATACWDRRAEAFNPNQLSFTRDALRWSCADIDSTPSVDRGQEYCEYFAIASLPPTPSEPYPEPQVLGRNLGVDPADGQTPLPLELSGEQIAALEGAADSVVAACVFSSWNADIDAPCGDACEVEDVLGVPVDTDTFRMKFDPNTNEAALALIDDCMGLLPTAGDPTDPDDPFNDPFYRACELNADINETQHRKSDNVICAASVRLAECGCALADGSPVDAGLAPPSELGFRLGTWSGVDALPAGCRFHDVVLGAQTLVVCDLTGAEVLQNAAELKSYCRERYAPDVVVHVDIPAAQVVCDPPAGEPYADACPSYPWVLAP
;
A
#
# COMPACT_ATOMS: atom_id res chain seq x y z
N MET A 1 -64.99 -4.33 -0.46
CA MET A 1 -65.48 -2.94 -0.41
C MET A 1 -64.34 -2.09 0.18
N ARG A 2 -63.62 -1.34 -0.68
CA ARG A 2 -63.41 0.14 -0.65
C ARG A 2 -62.90 0.67 0.71
N ALA A 3 -61.83 1.45 0.87
CA ALA A 3 -60.82 2.14 0.03
C ALA A 3 -59.66 2.48 1.02
N GLY A 4 -58.37 2.61 0.70
CA GLY A 4 -57.73 3.26 -0.43
C GLY A 4 -57.38 4.70 -0.07
N HIS A 5 -56.19 4.98 0.48
CA HIS A 5 -55.56 6.31 0.47
C HIS A 5 -54.07 6.18 0.15
N PHE A 6 -53.74 6.67 -1.04
CA PHE A 6 -52.45 6.81 -1.68
C PHE A 6 -52.07 8.29 -1.54
N ILE A 7 -50.89 8.62 -1.01
CA ILE A 7 -50.33 9.96 -1.12
C ILE A 7 -49.04 9.85 -1.92
N ARG A 8 -49.14 10.23 -3.20
CA ARG A 8 -48.03 10.68 -4.04
C ARG A 8 -47.84 12.17 -3.76
N GLN A 9 -46.63 12.61 -3.45
CA GLN A 9 -46.23 13.99 -3.71
C GLN A 9 -45.11 14.00 -4.73
N LEU A 10 -45.39 14.70 -5.82
CA LEU A 10 -44.45 15.15 -6.84
C LEU A 10 -43.50 16.17 -6.23
N TRP A 11 -42.22 16.12 -6.62
CA TRP A 11 -41.39 17.31 -6.76
C TRP A 11 -40.93 17.41 -8.21
N VAL A 12 -41.42 18.45 -8.87
CA VAL A 12 -40.95 18.96 -10.17
C VAL A 12 -40.03 20.13 -9.87
N GLY A 13 -38.90 20.15 -10.56
CA GLY A 13 -37.80 21.07 -10.30
C GLY A 13 -38.06 22.54 -10.62
N ALA A 14 -37.07 23.34 -10.24
CA ALA A 14 -36.86 24.69 -10.73
C ALA A 14 -35.41 24.80 -11.20
N LEU A 15 -35.25 25.03 -12.52
CA LEU A 15 -34.07 25.65 -13.10
C LEU A 15 -33.88 27.04 -12.50
N VAL A 16 -32.65 27.38 -12.13
CA VAL A 16 -32.17 28.78 -12.11
C VAL A 16 -30.89 28.84 -12.91
N LEU A 17 -30.93 29.68 -13.94
CA LEU A 17 -29.83 30.10 -14.79
C LEU A 17 -29.09 31.30 -14.15
N SER A 18 -27.78 31.34 -14.44
CA SER A 18 -26.93 32.52 -14.61
C SER A 18 -26.34 33.20 -13.36
N ALA A 19 -25.01 33.10 -13.24
CA ALA A 19 -24.13 34.24 -13.48
C ALA A 19 -22.70 33.74 -13.81
N CYS A 20 -22.20 34.17 -14.97
CA CYS A 20 -20.79 34.08 -15.35
C CYS A 20 -19.96 34.99 -14.45
N ASN A 21 -18.79 34.52 -14.02
CA ASN A 21 -17.75 35.41 -13.52
C ASN A 21 -16.42 34.97 -14.14
N ASP A 22 -15.89 35.87 -14.96
CA ASP A 22 -14.58 35.78 -15.59
C ASP A 22 -13.47 35.95 -14.52
N ALA A 23 -12.50 35.03 -14.52
CA ALA A 23 -11.16 35.26 -13.99
C ALA A 23 -10.16 34.41 -14.80
N PRO A 24 -8.92 34.90 -14.98
CA PRO A 24 -8.15 34.69 -16.21
C PRO A 24 -7.34 33.39 -16.22
N ALA A 25 -7.04 32.98 -17.45
CA ALA A 25 -6.20 31.86 -17.83
C ALA A 25 -4.82 31.89 -17.17
N GLY A 26 -4.47 30.77 -16.54
CA GLY A 26 -3.11 30.29 -16.37
C GLY A 26 -3.10 28.84 -16.87
N ASP A 27 -2.55 28.65 -18.07
CA ASP A 27 -2.32 27.35 -18.69
C ASP A 27 -1.22 26.59 -17.95
N ASP A 28 -1.48 25.33 -17.59
CA ASP A 28 -0.59 24.16 -17.76
C ASP A 28 -1.14 22.99 -16.91
N GLU A 29 -2.24 22.37 -17.36
CA GLU A 29 -2.63 21.01 -16.91
C GLU A 29 -2.48 20.04 -18.07
N ALA A 30 -1.49 19.15 -17.96
CA ALA A 30 -1.40 17.94 -18.77
C ALA A 30 -2.44 16.91 -18.26
N GLY A 31 -3.72 17.17 -18.55
CA GLY A 31 -4.79 16.20 -18.37
C GLY A 31 -4.81 15.20 -19.53
N CYS A 32 -4.61 13.92 -19.25
CA CYS A 32 -4.81 12.86 -20.25
C CYS A 32 -6.32 12.74 -20.56
N VAL A 33 -6.73 13.07 -21.78
CA VAL A 33 -8.13 12.96 -22.23
C VAL A 33 -8.21 12.03 -23.44
N GLY A 34 -8.77 10.82 -23.25
CA GLY A 34 -9.10 9.89 -24.34
C GLY A 34 -9.12 8.42 -23.94
N ALA A 35 -9.66 7.56 -24.82
CA ALA A 35 -9.84 6.11 -24.64
C ALA A 35 -8.53 5.28 -24.62
N LYS A 36 -7.45 5.85 -24.09
CA LYS A 36 -6.14 5.21 -23.85
C LYS A 36 -5.77 5.15 -22.36
N CYS A 37 -6.71 5.47 -21.46
CA CYS A 37 -6.54 5.36 -20.01
C CYS A 37 -6.97 3.99 -19.45
N ASP A 38 -7.36 3.04 -20.29
CA ASP A 38 -7.91 1.73 -19.89
C ASP A 38 -6.98 0.55 -20.23
N ASP A 39 -5.67 0.79 -20.38
CA ASP A 39 -4.69 -0.28 -20.68
C ASP A 39 -3.62 -0.35 -19.57
N PRO A 40 -3.73 -1.30 -18.62
CA PRO A 40 -2.79 -1.41 -17.50
C PRO A 40 -1.38 -1.87 -17.92
N GLU A 41 -1.15 -2.26 -19.17
CA GLU A 41 0.17 -2.66 -19.68
C GLU A 41 0.92 -1.53 -20.42
N ALA A 42 0.32 -0.34 -20.58
CA ALA A 42 0.91 0.73 -21.40
C ALA A 42 1.73 1.78 -20.63
N SER A 43 1.72 1.78 -19.29
CA SER A 43 2.36 2.85 -18.48
C SER A 43 3.76 2.52 -17.96
N THR A 44 4.27 1.30 -18.11
CA THR A 44 5.65 0.95 -17.68
C THR A 44 6.69 1.27 -18.75
N THR A 45 6.30 1.53 -20.00
CA THR A 45 7.24 1.73 -21.12
C THR A 45 7.54 3.21 -21.44
N ALA A 46 6.96 4.17 -20.70
CA ALA A 46 7.05 5.59 -21.04
C ALA A 46 8.01 6.43 -20.15
N LEU A 47 8.66 5.81 -19.15
CA LEU A 47 9.64 6.51 -18.28
C LEU A 47 11.08 5.99 -18.39
N THR A 48 11.34 4.92 -19.15
CA THR A 48 12.70 4.58 -19.57
C THR A 48 12.98 5.32 -20.88
N GLY A 49 13.59 6.49 -20.77
CA GLY A 49 14.19 7.16 -21.91
C GLY A 49 15.09 6.18 -22.68
N ASP A 50 14.82 6.05 -23.96
CA ASP A 50 15.59 5.30 -24.94
C ASP A 50 16.99 5.93 -25.05
N GLU A 51 17.90 5.57 -24.16
CA GLU A 51 19.34 5.79 -24.33
C GLU A 51 19.92 4.59 -25.08
N GLY A 52 20.27 4.84 -26.33
CA GLY A 52 20.78 3.85 -27.25
C GLY A 52 21.93 3.04 -26.66
N SER A 53 21.78 1.72 -26.76
CA SER A 53 22.83 0.73 -26.59
C SER A 53 24.01 1.02 -27.52
N SER A 54 24.94 1.85 -27.04
CA SER A 54 26.31 1.97 -27.53
C SER A 54 27.19 1.17 -26.58
N SER A 55 27.41 -0.09 -26.94
CA SER A 55 28.48 -0.91 -26.38
C SER A 55 29.83 -0.25 -26.67
N ASP A 56 30.39 0.46 -25.69
CA ASP A 56 31.82 0.75 -25.67
C ASP A 56 32.37 0.73 -24.23
N ASP A 57 33.27 -0.23 -24.06
CA ASP A 57 34.27 -0.47 -23.03
C ASP A 57 34.77 0.80 -22.31
N GLY A 58 34.49 0.92 -21.01
CA GLY A 58 34.83 2.13 -20.25
C GLY A 58 34.62 2.08 -18.74
N GLY A 59 35.00 0.97 -18.07
CA GLY A 59 35.19 0.93 -16.61
C GLY A 59 33.91 1.05 -15.78
N THR A 60 33.36 -0.10 -15.36
CA THR A 60 32.36 -0.14 -14.30
C THR A 60 33.01 0.36 -13.00
N THR A 61 32.84 1.66 -12.70
CA THR A 61 32.65 2.11 -11.33
C THR A 61 31.70 1.12 -10.67
N GLY A 62 32.12 0.48 -9.58
CA GLY A 62 31.25 -0.45 -8.88
C GLY A 62 29.99 0.28 -8.49
N ASP A 63 28.87 -0.03 -9.13
CA ASP A 63 27.58 0.57 -8.83
C ASP A 63 27.30 0.33 -7.35
N ASP A 64 27.15 1.41 -6.59
CA ASP A 64 26.76 1.33 -5.20
C ASP A 64 25.36 0.70 -5.15
N PRO A 65 25.21 -0.51 -4.57
CA PRO A 65 23.91 -1.17 -4.52
C PRO A 65 22.88 -0.37 -3.72
N VAL A 66 23.32 0.48 -2.78
CA VAL A 66 22.43 1.39 -2.05
C VAL A 66 21.89 2.46 -2.98
N ALA A 67 22.78 3.18 -3.66
CA ALA A 67 22.39 4.23 -4.61
C ALA A 67 21.43 3.70 -5.68
N THR A 68 21.71 2.52 -6.23
CA THR A 68 20.85 1.86 -7.23
C THR A 68 19.47 1.57 -6.64
N ALA A 69 19.42 0.96 -5.45
CA ALA A 69 18.16 0.69 -4.77
C ALA A 69 17.38 2.00 -4.53
N CYS A 70 18.03 3.06 -4.08
CA CYS A 70 17.37 4.33 -3.79
C CYS A 70 16.75 4.99 -5.02
N TRP A 71 17.41 4.92 -6.18
CA TRP A 71 16.81 5.38 -7.45
C TRP A 71 15.63 4.54 -7.89
N ASP A 72 15.70 3.20 -7.74
CA ASP A 72 14.57 2.31 -8.04
C ASP A 72 13.37 2.62 -7.14
N ARG A 73 13.61 2.78 -5.82
CA ARG A 73 12.57 3.14 -4.84
C ARG A 73 11.95 4.49 -5.15
N ARG A 74 12.77 5.46 -5.53
CA ARG A 74 12.32 6.80 -5.93
C ARG A 74 11.40 6.73 -7.14
N ALA A 75 11.81 5.99 -8.18
CA ALA A 75 11.03 5.84 -9.40
C ALA A 75 9.65 5.21 -9.13
N GLU A 76 9.57 4.26 -8.20
CA GLU A 76 8.29 3.70 -7.77
C GLU A 76 7.45 4.70 -6.98
N ALA A 77 8.04 5.37 -5.98
CA ALA A 77 7.33 6.30 -5.12
C ALA A 77 6.69 7.47 -5.88
N PHE A 78 7.31 7.86 -7.01
CA PHE A 78 6.87 8.93 -7.89
C PHE A 78 6.30 8.44 -9.22
N ASN A 79 5.90 7.17 -9.31
CA ASN A 79 5.18 6.68 -10.48
C ASN A 79 3.92 7.55 -10.72
N PRO A 80 3.64 8.02 -11.95
CA PRO A 80 2.50 8.91 -12.23
C PRO A 80 1.12 8.38 -11.79
N ASN A 81 0.98 7.06 -11.63
CA ASN A 81 -0.25 6.42 -11.17
C ASN A 81 -0.28 6.20 -9.63
N GLN A 82 0.80 6.54 -8.94
CA GLN A 82 0.97 6.38 -7.49
C GLN A 82 1.06 7.74 -6.82
N LEU A 83 0.37 7.88 -5.69
CA LEU A 83 0.35 9.10 -4.88
C LEU A 83 0.95 8.79 -3.51
N SER A 84 2.24 8.44 -3.47
CA SER A 84 2.91 8.01 -2.24
C SER A 84 2.95 9.10 -1.18
N PHE A 85 2.98 10.36 -1.59
CA PHE A 85 3.01 11.52 -0.71
C PHE A 85 1.79 12.40 -0.99
N THR A 86 0.85 12.41 -0.07
CA THR A 86 -0.31 13.32 -0.13
C THR A 86 -0.32 14.24 1.07
N ARG A 87 -1.17 15.27 1.02
CA ARG A 87 -1.36 16.19 2.14
C ARG A 87 -1.65 15.45 3.44
N ASP A 88 -2.55 14.48 3.40
CA ASP A 88 -3.14 13.88 4.60
C ASP A 88 -2.71 12.41 4.82
N ALA A 89 -1.87 11.84 3.96
CA ALA A 89 -1.40 10.46 4.10
C ALA A 89 -0.09 10.17 3.35
N LEU A 90 0.67 9.20 3.87
CA LEU A 90 1.70 8.44 3.15
C LEU A 90 1.11 7.13 2.63
N ARG A 91 1.58 6.67 1.47
CA ARG A 91 1.01 5.51 0.76
C ARG A 91 2.06 4.64 0.11
N TRP A 92 1.86 3.32 0.16
CA TRP A 92 2.62 2.35 -0.63
C TRP A 92 1.78 1.11 -0.94
N SER A 93 2.08 0.44 -2.05
CA SER A 93 1.44 -0.84 -2.42
C SER A 93 1.87 -1.97 -1.49
N CYS A 94 0.97 -2.93 -1.26
CA CYS A 94 1.31 -4.22 -0.63
C CYS A 94 2.14 -5.15 -1.54
N ALA A 95 2.40 -4.77 -2.79
CA ALA A 95 3.20 -5.55 -3.74
C ALA A 95 4.69 -5.53 -3.43
N ASP A 96 5.33 -6.68 -3.66
CA ASP A 96 6.79 -6.81 -3.75
C ASP A 96 7.37 -6.03 -4.94
N ILE A 97 8.68 -5.88 -4.91
CA ILE A 97 9.47 -5.26 -5.97
C ILE A 97 10.00 -6.34 -6.91
N ASP A 98 9.69 -6.20 -8.20
CA ASP A 98 10.07 -7.15 -9.25
C ASP A 98 11.59 -7.38 -9.36
N SER A 99 12.41 -6.38 -8.98
CA SER A 99 13.89 -6.44 -9.09
C SER A 99 14.60 -7.07 -7.89
N THR A 100 13.89 -7.37 -6.79
CA THR A 100 14.54 -8.00 -5.62
C THR A 100 14.59 -9.53 -5.74
N PRO A 101 15.74 -10.19 -5.52
CA PRO A 101 15.87 -11.63 -5.70
C PRO A 101 15.03 -12.42 -4.68
N SER A 102 13.86 -12.90 -5.13
CA SER A 102 13.10 -14.10 -4.73
C SER A 102 12.82 -14.40 -3.24
N VAL A 103 13.18 -13.53 -2.30
CA VAL A 103 12.73 -13.63 -0.90
C VAL A 103 11.61 -12.62 -0.71
N ASP A 104 10.47 -13.13 -0.24
CA ASP A 104 9.26 -12.42 0.17
C ASP A 104 9.61 -11.32 1.20
N ARG A 105 10.07 -10.17 0.69
CA ARG A 105 10.65 -9.07 1.49
C ARG A 105 9.76 -7.82 1.48
N GLY A 106 8.78 -7.74 0.58
CA GLY A 106 7.93 -6.56 0.35
C GLY A 106 6.53 -6.67 0.94
N GLN A 107 6.28 -7.62 1.83
CA GLN A 107 5.10 -7.61 2.70
C GLN A 107 5.23 -6.61 3.86
N GLU A 108 5.76 -5.42 3.63
CA GLU A 108 6.04 -4.47 4.70
C GLU A 108 4.77 -3.79 5.15
N TYR A 109 4.42 -4.01 6.42
CA TYR A 109 3.19 -3.51 7.03
C TYR A 109 1.90 -3.96 6.30
N CYS A 110 2.01 -4.97 5.43
CA CYS A 110 0.90 -5.61 4.73
C CYS A 110 1.27 -7.06 4.33
N GLU A 111 0.66 -8.05 4.98
CA GLU A 111 0.76 -9.46 4.63
C GLU A 111 -0.35 -9.85 3.65
N TYR A 112 -0.07 -10.75 2.71
CA TYR A 112 -1.09 -11.29 1.82
C TYR A 112 -0.97 -12.80 1.61
N PHE A 113 -2.13 -13.45 1.47
CA PHE A 113 -2.26 -14.88 1.27
C PHE A 113 -3.57 -15.20 0.54
N ALA A 114 -3.80 -16.48 0.22
CA ALA A 114 -5.05 -16.92 -0.40
C ALA A 114 -5.83 -17.86 0.52
N ILE A 115 -7.17 -17.84 0.43
CA ILE A 115 -8.07 -18.82 1.04
C ILE A 115 -8.87 -19.48 -0.08
N ALA A 116 -8.93 -20.80 -0.12
CA ALA A 116 -9.74 -21.56 -1.07
C ALA A 116 -10.76 -22.44 -0.36
N SER A 117 -12.05 -22.23 -0.63
CA SER A 117 -13.15 -23.08 -0.19
C SER A 117 -13.76 -23.78 -1.39
N LEU A 118 -13.23 -24.97 -1.70
CA LEU A 118 -13.62 -25.72 -2.89
C LEU A 118 -15.08 -26.22 -2.83
N PRO A 119 -15.76 -26.32 -3.99
CA PRO A 119 -17.10 -26.90 -4.04
C PRO A 119 -17.07 -28.39 -3.65
N PRO A 120 -18.19 -28.95 -3.17
CA PRO A 120 -18.28 -30.36 -2.81
C PRO A 120 -18.16 -31.23 -4.07
N THR A 121 -17.63 -32.43 -3.92
CA THR A 121 -17.56 -33.45 -4.97
C THR A 121 -18.52 -34.60 -4.68
N PRO A 122 -18.76 -35.52 -5.63
CA PRO A 122 -19.52 -36.73 -5.36
C PRO A 122 -18.91 -37.62 -4.27
N SER A 123 -17.58 -37.58 -4.11
CA SER A 123 -16.85 -38.41 -3.14
C SER A 123 -16.61 -37.71 -1.80
N GLU A 124 -16.62 -36.38 -1.76
CA GLU A 124 -16.26 -35.57 -0.60
C GLU A 124 -17.26 -34.42 -0.39
N PRO A 125 -17.95 -34.35 0.79
CA PRO A 125 -18.72 -33.16 1.14
C PRO A 125 -17.76 -31.97 1.34
N TYR A 126 -18.27 -30.73 1.30
CA TYR A 126 -17.50 -29.47 1.40
C TYR A 126 -16.16 -29.62 2.14
N PRO A 127 -15.02 -29.65 1.43
CA PRO A 127 -13.72 -29.79 2.06
C PRO A 127 -13.44 -28.58 2.96
N GLU A 128 -12.60 -28.76 3.97
CA GLU A 128 -12.16 -27.64 4.81
C GLU A 128 -11.46 -26.58 3.95
N PRO A 129 -11.71 -25.28 4.20
CA PRO A 129 -11.02 -24.21 3.50
C PRO A 129 -9.50 -24.30 3.69
N GLN A 130 -8.77 -24.07 2.61
CA GLN A 130 -7.31 -24.12 2.60
C GLN A 130 -6.73 -22.70 2.62
N VAL A 131 -5.86 -22.42 3.59
CA VAL A 131 -5.10 -21.16 3.68
C VAL A 131 -3.73 -21.37 3.04
N LEU A 132 -3.39 -20.56 2.04
CA LEU A 132 -2.24 -20.79 1.15
C LEU A 132 -1.23 -19.64 1.21
N GLY A 133 0.03 -19.97 1.50
CA GLY A 133 1.15 -19.04 1.58
C GLY A 133 1.12 -18.03 2.72
N ARG A 134 0.34 -18.29 3.78
CA ARG A 134 0.33 -17.48 5.02
C ARG A 134 1.58 -17.78 5.84
N ASN A 135 2.22 -16.76 6.41
CA ASN A 135 3.34 -16.97 7.33
C ASN A 135 2.84 -17.63 8.63
N LEU A 136 3.66 -18.51 9.22
CA LEU A 136 3.29 -19.26 10.43
C LEU A 136 3.89 -18.69 11.72
N GLY A 137 4.83 -17.75 11.60
CA GLY A 137 5.46 -17.13 12.77
C GLY A 137 6.35 -15.95 12.39
N VAL A 138 7.06 -15.48 13.41
CA VAL A 138 7.91 -14.28 13.36
C VAL A 138 9.23 -14.54 12.67
N ASP A 139 9.73 -15.76 12.76
CA ASP A 139 10.98 -16.18 12.12
C ASP A 139 10.64 -16.83 10.77
N PRO A 140 11.35 -16.50 9.68
CA PRO A 140 11.21 -17.21 8.41
C PRO A 140 11.36 -18.74 8.54
N ALA A 141 12.06 -19.23 9.57
CA ALA A 141 12.18 -20.64 9.89
C ALA A 141 10.89 -21.31 10.37
N ASP A 142 9.90 -20.55 10.86
CA ASP A 142 8.55 -21.05 11.20
C ASP A 142 7.80 -21.51 9.94
N GLY A 143 8.23 -21.03 8.77
CA GLY A 143 7.70 -21.39 7.48
C GLY A 143 6.35 -20.74 7.18
N GLN A 144 5.68 -21.30 6.19
CA GLN A 144 4.40 -20.81 5.68
C GLN A 144 3.46 -21.98 5.42
N THR A 145 2.16 -21.71 5.33
CA THR A 145 1.20 -22.69 4.82
C THR A 145 1.53 -23.06 3.36
N PRO A 146 1.03 -24.21 2.85
CA PRO A 146 1.34 -24.64 1.48
C PRO A 146 1.09 -23.54 0.44
N LEU A 147 1.99 -23.39 -0.52
CA LEU A 147 1.80 -22.48 -1.65
C LEU A 147 0.81 -23.02 -2.70
N PRO A 148 0.95 -24.28 -3.17
CA PRO A 148 0.03 -24.82 -4.16
C PRO A 148 -1.26 -25.33 -3.52
N LEU A 149 -2.36 -25.11 -4.22
CA LEU A 149 -3.63 -25.78 -4.01
C LEU A 149 -3.65 -27.08 -4.82
N GLU A 150 -3.62 -28.23 -4.13
CA GLU A 150 -3.73 -29.52 -4.79
C GLU A 150 -5.18 -29.81 -5.15
N LEU A 151 -5.45 -30.02 -6.45
CA LEU A 151 -6.79 -30.32 -6.96
C LEU A 151 -6.88 -31.75 -7.48
N SER A 152 -7.85 -32.50 -6.95
CA SER A 152 -8.25 -33.79 -7.50
C SER A 152 -9.01 -33.62 -8.83
N GLY A 153 -9.09 -34.70 -9.64
CA GLY A 153 -9.86 -34.67 -10.89
C GLY A 153 -11.34 -34.35 -10.70
N GLU A 154 -11.94 -34.73 -9.58
CA GLU A 154 -13.33 -34.38 -9.26
C GLU A 154 -13.49 -32.90 -8.87
N GLN A 155 -12.54 -32.34 -8.14
CA GLN A 155 -12.52 -30.90 -7.81
C GLN A 155 -12.31 -30.05 -9.07
N ILE A 156 -11.43 -30.48 -9.98
CA ILE A 156 -11.26 -29.81 -11.28
C ILE A 156 -12.60 -29.77 -12.03
N ALA A 157 -13.27 -30.90 -12.18
CA ALA A 157 -14.57 -30.97 -12.87
C ALA A 157 -15.65 -30.13 -12.16
N ALA A 158 -15.63 -30.06 -10.83
CA ALA A 158 -16.56 -29.24 -10.05
C ALA A 158 -16.31 -27.74 -10.27
N LEU A 159 -15.05 -27.30 -10.28
CA LEU A 159 -14.66 -25.92 -10.57
C LEU A 159 -14.99 -25.54 -12.03
N GLU A 160 -14.79 -26.44 -12.99
CA GLU A 160 -15.17 -26.21 -14.40
C GLU A 160 -16.70 -26.02 -14.53
N GLY A 161 -17.48 -26.78 -13.76
CA GLY A 161 -18.94 -26.64 -13.70
C GLY A 161 -19.44 -25.40 -12.95
N ALA A 162 -18.57 -24.77 -12.15
CA ALA A 162 -18.86 -23.60 -11.32
C ALA A 162 -17.87 -22.46 -11.57
N ALA A 163 -17.44 -22.29 -12.83
CA ALA A 163 -16.34 -21.42 -13.21
C ALA A 163 -16.49 -19.96 -12.73
N ASP A 164 -17.71 -19.42 -12.72
CA ASP A 164 -18.00 -18.04 -12.31
C ASP A 164 -18.34 -17.90 -10.82
N SER A 165 -18.35 -18.99 -10.06
CA SER A 165 -18.65 -18.96 -8.62
C SER A 165 -17.43 -18.52 -7.84
N VAL A 166 -17.63 -17.67 -6.83
CA VAL A 166 -16.58 -17.32 -5.87
C VAL A 166 -16.29 -18.53 -4.99
N VAL A 167 -15.06 -19.04 -5.08
CA VAL A 167 -14.60 -20.26 -4.38
C VAL A 167 -13.25 -20.06 -3.71
N ALA A 168 -12.60 -18.93 -3.93
CA ALA A 168 -11.40 -18.53 -3.22
C ALA A 168 -11.39 -17.01 -3.01
N ALA A 169 -10.44 -16.52 -2.23
CA ALA A 169 -10.21 -15.10 -2.04
C ALA A 169 -8.72 -14.81 -1.81
N CYS A 170 -8.27 -13.67 -2.33
CA CYS A 170 -7.04 -13.03 -1.90
C CYS A 170 -7.30 -12.23 -0.65
N VAL A 171 -6.42 -12.36 0.33
CA VAL A 171 -6.50 -11.65 1.61
C VAL A 171 -5.29 -10.75 1.73
N PHE A 172 -5.51 -9.50 2.11
CA PHE A 172 -4.49 -8.51 2.45
C PHE A 172 -4.77 -8.01 3.87
N SER A 173 -3.78 -8.08 4.75
CA SER A 173 -3.90 -7.66 6.15
C SER A 173 -2.74 -6.79 6.56
N SER A 174 -3.04 -5.68 7.21
CA SER A 174 -2.10 -4.79 7.90
C SER A 174 -2.23 -4.89 9.42
N TRP A 175 -2.92 -5.92 9.94
CA TRP A 175 -3.10 -6.11 11.37
C TRP A 175 -1.76 -6.45 12.04
N ASN A 176 -1.18 -5.51 12.78
CA ASN A 176 0.17 -5.67 13.31
C ASN A 176 0.27 -6.73 14.40
N ALA A 177 1.43 -7.41 14.44
CA ALA A 177 1.70 -8.52 15.34
C ALA A 177 1.72 -8.13 16.83
N ASP A 178 2.11 -6.90 17.12
CA ASP A 178 2.33 -6.31 18.45
C ASP A 178 1.05 -5.78 19.12
N ILE A 179 -0.09 -5.84 18.41
CA ILE A 179 -1.37 -5.40 18.95
C ILE A 179 -2.10 -6.61 19.54
N ASP A 180 -1.98 -6.73 20.86
CA ASP A 180 -2.67 -7.71 21.70
C ASP A 180 -4.11 -7.30 22.03
N ALA A 181 -4.61 -6.20 21.44
CA ALA A 181 -6.00 -5.80 21.61
C ALA A 181 -6.87 -6.98 21.16
N PRO A 182 -7.58 -7.66 22.08
CA PRO A 182 -8.46 -8.71 21.66
C PRO A 182 -9.46 -8.05 20.73
N CYS A 183 -9.60 -8.64 19.56
CA CYS A 183 -10.87 -8.74 18.93
C CYS A 183 -11.89 -9.18 19.99
N GLY A 184 -12.50 -8.24 20.72
CA GLY A 184 -13.39 -8.56 21.82
C GLY A 184 -14.66 -9.24 21.29
N ASP A 185 -15.74 -9.18 22.06
CA ASP A 185 -17.09 -9.54 21.57
C ASP A 185 -17.54 -8.72 20.34
N ALA A 186 -16.75 -7.72 19.92
CA ALA A 186 -16.96 -6.89 18.74
C ALA A 186 -16.47 -7.52 17.42
N CYS A 187 -15.66 -8.58 17.45
CA CYS A 187 -15.24 -9.28 16.23
C CYS A 187 -16.19 -10.42 15.85
N GLU A 188 -17.50 -10.22 15.99
CA GLU A 188 -18.51 -11.03 15.28
C GLU A 188 -18.49 -10.67 13.78
N VAL A 189 -17.34 -10.90 13.15
CA VAL A 189 -17.13 -10.71 11.72
C VAL A 189 -17.52 -12.00 11.02
N GLU A 190 -18.11 -11.89 9.83
CA GLU A 190 -18.41 -13.05 8.99
C GLU A 190 -17.11 -13.80 8.65
N ASP A 191 -17.16 -15.13 8.65
CA ASP A 191 -16.03 -15.95 8.22
C ASP A 191 -15.65 -15.61 6.77
N VAL A 192 -14.36 -15.61 6.46
CA VAL A 192 -13.90 -15.51 5.07
C VAL A 192 -13.90 -16.92 4.48
N LEU A 193 -14.92 -17.24 3.69
CA LEU A 193 -15.07 -18.56 3.08
C LEU A 193 -15.04 -19.71 4.10
N GLY A 194 -15.64 -19.50 5.27
CA GLY A 194 -15.67 -20.49 6.35
C GLY A 194 -14.40 -20.54 7.21
N VAL A 195 -13.42 -19.66 6.96
CA VAL A 195 -12.28 -19.43 7.85
C VAL A 195 -12.64 -18.36 8.88
N PRO A 196 -12.64 -18.68 10.19
CA PRO A 196 -12.92 -17.71 11.24
C PRO A 196 -11.93 -16.54 11.21
N VAL A 197 -12.46 -15.33 11.36
CA VAL A 197 -11.63 -14.11 11.43
C VAL A 197 -11.07 -13.95 12.84
N ASP A 198 -9.83 -14.40 13.03
CA ASP A 198 -9.14 -14.34 14.31
C ASP A 198 -7.68 -13.85 14.20
N THR A 199 -7.08 -13.59 15.37
CA THR A 199 -5.67 -13.19 15.50
C THR A 199 -4.69 -14.25 15.02
N ASP A 200 -5.10 -15.53 14.95
CA ASP A 200 -4.17 -16.54 14.44
C ASP A 200 -4.04 -16.44 12.91
N THR A 201 -5.15 -16.19 12.24
CA THR A 201 -5.21 -16.27 10.79
C THR A 201 -4.94 -14.95 10.09
N PHE A 202 -5.43 -13.84 10.62
CA PHE A 202 -5.39 -12.56 9.92
C PHE A 202 -4.42 -11.55 10.51
N ARG A 203 -3.83 -11.84 11.68
CA ARG A 203 -2.74 -11.01 12.22
C ARG A 203 -1.45 -11.31 11.47
N MET A 204 -0.75 -10.25 11.06
CA MET A 204 0.59 -10.39 10.48
C MET A 204 1.49 -11.13 11.46
N LYS A 205 2.32 -12.03 10.94
CA LYS A 205 3.21 -12.85 11.79
C LYS A 205 4.64 -12.34 11.82
N PHE A 206 5.06 -11.52 10.88
CA PHE A 206 6.46 -11.12 10.72
C PHE A 206 6.83 -9.89 11.59
N ASP A 207 7.81 -10.03 12.49
CA ASP A 207 8.21 -8.99 13.46
C ASP A 207 8.55 -7.62 12.84
N PRO A 208 9.24 -7.54 11.68
CA PRO A 208 9.53 -6.26 11.04
C PRO A 208 8.30 -5.46 10.59
N ASN A 209 7.10 -6.06 10.61
CA ASN A 209 5.85 -5.45 10.18
C ASN A 209 5.01 -4.97 11.38
N THR A 210 5.64 -4.63 12.50
CA THR A 210 4.95 -4.17 13.71
C THR A 210 4.71 -2.67 13.70
N ASN A 211 3.75 -2.20 14.51
CA ASN A 211 3.57 -0.77 14.72
C ASN A 211 4.81 -0.16 15.39
N GLU A 212 5.40 -0.89 16.33
CA GLU A 212 6.65 -0.53 16.99
C GLU A 212 7.82 -0.37 16.01
N ALA A 213 7.97 -1.25 15.01
CA ALA A 213 9.01 -1.13 13.98
C ALA A 213 8.82 0.15 13.14
N ALA A 214 7.58 0.49 12.76
CA ALA A 214 7.30 1.72 12.03
C ALA A 214 7.64 2.97 12.86
N LEU A 215 7.29 2.97 14.16
CA LEU A 215 7.62 4.06 15.07
C LEU A 215 9.13 4.22 15.26
N ALA A 216 9.86 3.10 15.42
CA ALA A 216 11.31 3.11 15.54
C ALA A 216 11.97 3.71 14.29
N LEU A 217 11.52 3.29 13.10
CA LEU A 217 11.98 3.87 11.83
C LEU A 217 11.73 5.38 11.77
N ILE A 218 10.55 5.85 12.18
CA ILE A 218 10.23 7.28 12.20
C ILE A 218 11.17 8.01 13.15
N ASP A 219 11.36 7.52 14.38
CA ASP A 219 12.25 8.13 15.37
C ASP A 219 13.69 8.22 14.86
N ASP A 220 14.22 7.12 14.28
CA ASP A 220 15.57 7.10 13.72
C ASP A 220 15.74 8.08 12.55
N CYS A 221 14.77 8.13 11.62
CA CYS A 221 14.81 9.04 10.47
C CYS A 221 14.54 10.51 10.83
N MET A 222 13.83 10.80 11.93
CA MET A 222 13.64 12.17 12.43
C MET A 222 14.82 12.63 13.30
N GLY A 223 15.43 11.70 14.05
CA GLY A 223 16.51 11.99 14.99
C GLY A 223 17.87 12.21 14.33
N LEU A 224 18.04 11.73 13.09
CA LEU A 224 19.27 11.85 12.32
C LEU A 224 19.04 12.76 11.12
N LEU A 225 19.83 13.83 11.03
CA LEU A 225 19.86 14.66 9.83
C LEU A 225 20.71 13.95 8.77
N PRO A 226 20.15 13.72 7.57
CA PRO A 226 20.91 13.07 6.52
C PRO A 226 22.00 13.99 5.95
N THR A 227 22.94 13.41 5.20
CA THR A 227 23.99 14.15 4.52
C THR A 227 23.37 15.19 3.57
N ALA A 228 23.59 16.47 3.82
CA ALA A 228 23.19 17.52 2.90
C ALA A 228 24.03 17.46 1.62
N GLY A 229 23.39 17.63 0.47
CA GLY A 229 24.06 17.77 -0.81
C GLY A 229 24.82 19.09 -0.92
N ASP A 230 25.79 19.12 -1.84
CA ASP A 230 26.51 20.32 -2.23
C ASP A 230 25.56 21.25 -3.02
N PRO A 231 25.21 22.43 -2.46
CA PRO A 231 24.30 23.36 -3.14
C PRO A 231 24.91 23.99 -4.40
N THR A 232 26.21 23.78 -4.65
CA THR A 232 26.91 24.25 -5.83
C THR A 232 26.98 23.22 -6.95
N ASP A 233 26.62 21.96 -6.65
CA ASP A 233 26.56 20.86 -7.61
C ASP A 233 25.10 20.46 -7.86
N PRO A 234 24.49 20.87 -8.98
CA PRO A 234 23.11 20.52 -9.30
C PRO A 234 22.91 19.01 -9.55
N ASP A 235 23.98 18.27 -9.81
CA ASP A 235 23.94 16.83 -10.08
C ASP A 235 24.18 16.00 -8.80
N ASP A 236 24.40 16.65 -7.65
CA ASP A 236 24.54 15.94 -6.37
C ASP A 236 23.21 15.27 -5.98
N PRO A 237 23.16 13.92 -5.91
CA PRO A 237 21.94 13.19 -5.62
C PRO A 237 21.39 13.50 -4.22
N PHE A 238 22.24 13.96 -3.29
CA PHE A 238 21.81 14.39 -1.95
C PHE A 238 21.03 15.72 -1.96
N ASN A 239 20.87 16.39 -3.10
CA ASN A 239 19.88 17.47 -3.25
C ASN A 239 18.44 16.94 -3.37
N ASP A 240 18.25 15.67 -3.75
CA ASP A 240 16.94 15.04 -3.79
C ASP A 240 16.52 14.56 -2.38
N PRO A 241 15.36 14.98 -1.86
CA PRO A 241 14.95 14.65 -0.50
C PRO A 241 14.62 13.17 -0.32
N PHE A 242 14.13 12.49 -1.36
CA PHE A 242 13.82 11.07 -1.28
C PHE A 242 15.11 10.23 -1.29
N TYR A 243 16.02 10.51 -2.22
CA TYR A 243 17.30 9.82 -2.32
C TYR A 243 18.08 9.92 -1.02
N ARG A 244 18.22 11.14 -0.50
CA ARG A 244 18.93 11.43 0.75
C ARG A 244 18.34 10.66 1.95
N ALA A 245 17.01 10.57 2.06
CA ALA A 245 16.37 9.80 3.12
C ALA A 245 16.51 8.29 2.92
N CYS A 246 16.53 7.81 1.68
CA CYS A 246 16.77 6.41 1.38
C CYS A 246 18.21 5.98 1.73
N GLU A 247 19.21 6.80 1.41
CA GLU A 247 20.60 6.58 1.85
C GLU A 247 20.70 6.56 3.37
N LEU A 248 20.04 7.52 4.06
CA LEU A 248 19.98 7.49 5.52
C LEU A 248 19.38 6.18 6.02
N ASN A 249 18.22 5.76 5.48
CA ASN A 249 17.57 4.50 5.85
C ASN A 249 18.49 3.27 5.61
N ALA A 250 19.27 3.30 4.53
CA ALA A 250 20.29 2.27 4.26
C ALA A 250 21.33 2.22 5.38
N ASP A 251 21.83 3.38 5.81
CA ASP A 251 22.85 3.49 6.84
C ASP A 251 22.36 3.05 8.23
N ILE A 252 21.10 3.33 8.55
CA ILE A 252 20.55 3.07 9.90
C ILE A 252 19.93 1.68 10.03
N ASN A 253 19.20 1.22 9.00
CA ASN A 253 18.36 0.03 9.06
C ASN A 253 18.75 -1.06 8.08
N GLU A 254 19.60 -0.76 7.08
CA GLU A 254 19.92 -1.66 5.97
C GLU A 254 18.66 -2.11 5.18
N THR A 255 17.63 -1.24 5.16
CA THR A 255 16.33 -1.50 4.52
C THR A 255 16.04 -0.60 3.32
N GLN A 256 17.06 -0.04 2.66
CA GLN A 256 16.90 0.73 1.42
C GLN A 256 16.16 -0.01 0.30
N HIS A 257 16.14 -1.34 0.34
CA HIS A 257 15.41 -2.18 -0.61
C HIS A 257 13.90 -2.25 -0.33
N ARG A 258 13.45 -1.73 0.82
CA ARG A 258 12.07 -1.80 1.30
C ARG A 258 11.23 -0.65 0.76
N LYS A 259 10.00 -0.89 0.30
CA LYS A 259 9.19 0.18 -0.32
C LYS A 259 8.69 1.18 0.71
N SER A 260 8.12 0.66 1.80
CA SER A 260 7.48 1.47 2.84
C SER A 260 8.48 2.29 3.63
N ASP A 261 9.61 1.67 4.00
CA ASP A 261 10.59 2.32 4.87
C ASP A 261 11.14 3.60 4.26
N ASN A 262 11.39 3.61 2.94
CA ASN A 262 11.90 4.80 2.26
C ASN A 262 10.84 5.91 2.12
N VAL A 263 9.57 5.56 1.93
CA VAL A 263 8.47 6.55 1.92
C VAL A 263 8.30 7.17 3.30
N ILE A 264 8.29 6.34 4.35
CA ILE A 264 8.21 6.79 5.75
C ILE A 264 9.42 7.68 6.07
N CYS A 265 10.63 7.19 5.81
CA CYS A 265 11.86 7.92 6.12
C CYS A 265 11.96 9.25 5.37
N ALA A 266 11.59 9.30 4.09
CA ALA A 266 11.60 10.53 3.32
C ALA A 266 10.64 11.60 3.86
N ALA A 267 9.44 11.19 4.29
CA ALA A 267 8.51 12.08 4.96
C ALA A 267 9.05 12.55 6.33
N SER A 268 9.59 11.63 7.13
CA SER A 268 10.16 11.89 8.46
C SER A 268 11.34 12.87 8.42
N VAL A 269 12.30 12.64 7.52
CA VAL A 269 13.43 13.55 7.28
C VAL A 269 12.93 14.95 6.94
N ARG A 270 11.91 15.07 6.08
CA ARG A 270 11.38 16.38 5.69
C ARG A 270 10.59 17.07 6.78
N LEU A 271 9.90 16.32 7.64
CA LEU A 271 9.33 16.86 8.86
C LEU A 271 10.43 17.42 9.78
N ALA A 272 11.55 16.70 9.93
CA ALA A 272 12.67 17.13 10.77
C ALA A 272 13.40 18.37 10.21
N GLU A 273 13.76 18.36 8.92
CA GLU A 273 14.43 19.49 8.23
C GLU A 273 13.61 20.78 8.31
N CYS A 274 12.28 20.66 8.38
CA CYS A 274 11.36 21.79 8.47
C CYS A 274 10.90 22.12 9.89
N GLY A 275 11.48 21.49 10.91
CA GLY A 275 11.15 21.76 12.32
C GLY A 275 9.66 21.52 12.63
N CYS A 276 9.07 20.47 12.08
CA CYS A 276 7.67 20.15 12.24
C CYS A 276 7.37 19.44 13.57
N ALA A 277 6.29 19.84 14.22
CA ALA A 277 5.73 19.25 15.42
C ALA A 277 4.19 19.25 15.34
N LEU A 278 3.51 18.52 16.22
CA LEU A 278 2.08 18.73 16.41
C LEU A 278 1.82 20.09 17.08
N ALA A 279 0.60 20.62 16.93
CA ALA A 279 0.21 21.95 17.38
C ALA A 279 0.29 22.13 18.91
N ASP A 280 0.30 21.03 19.66
CA ASP A 280 0.53 21.01 21.11
C ASP A 280 2.02 20.93 21.49
N GLY A 281 2.91 20.90 20.50
CA GLY A 281 4.35 20.80 20.62
C GLY A 281 4.88 19.36 20.75
N SER A 282 4.02 18.35 20.66
CA SER A 282 4.51 16.96 20.67
C SER A 282 5.20 16.60 19.34
N PRO A 283 6.10 15.61 19.37
CA PRO A 283 6.61 14.96 18.16
C PRO A 283 5.48 14.46 17.23
N VAL A 284 5.73 14.48 15.91
CA VAL A 284 4.75 14.09 14.86
C VAL A 284 4.55 12.58 14.79
N ASP A 285 5.60 11.81 15.09
CA ASP A 285 5.63 10.33 15.14
C ASP A 285 4.49 9.73 15.97
N ALA A 286 4.16 10.34 17.11
CA ALA A 286 3.08 9.95 17.99
C ALA A 286 1.70 9.93 17.30
N GLY A 287 1.55 10.68 16.20
CA GLY A 287 0.34 10.74 15.39
C GLY A 287 0.33 9.84 14.16
N LEU A 288 1.48 9.28 13.75
CA LEU A 288 1.60 8.51 12.50
C LEU A 288 1.29 7.01 12.67
N ALA A 289 1.51 6.47 13.88
CA ALA A 289 1.33 5.04 14.16
C ALA A 289 0.72 4.85 15.56
N PRO A 290 -0.57 5.22 15.75
CA PRO A 290 -1.20 5.20 17.07
C PRO A 290 -1.32 3.75 17.61
N PRO A 291 -0.86 3.47 18.84
CA PRO A 291 -0.80 2.11 19.40
C PRO A 291 -2.18 1.50 19.70
N SER A 292 -3.26 2.26 19.50
CA SER A 292 -4.64 1.82 19.74
C SER A 292 -5.36 1.28 18.50
N GLU A 293 -4.79 1.45 17.32
CA GLU A 293 -5.36 0.90 16.09
C GLU A 293 -4.94 -0.56 15.92
N LEU A 294 -5.67 -1.36 15.14
CA LEU A 294 -5.29 -2.76 14.87
C LEU A 294 -4.11 -2.87 13.90
N GLY A 295 -3.85 -1.82 13.14
CA GLY A 295 -2.97 -1.84 11.97
C GLY A 295 -3.17 -0.58 11.15
N PHE A 296 -2.42 -0.45 10.07
CA PHE A 296 -2.59 0.66 9.13
C PHE A 296 -3.83 0.47 8.26
N ARG A 297 -4.46 1.56 7.83
CA ARG A 297 -5.64 1.43 6.96
C ARG A 297 -5.23 0.98 5.57
N LEU A 298 -6.00 0.08 4.97
CA LEU A 298 -5.83 -0.33 3.58
C LEU A 298 -6.77 0.48 2.68
N GLY A 299 -6.40 0.65 1.42
CA GLY A 299 -7.21 1.32 0.42
C GLY A 299 -6.59 1.19 -0.98
N THR A 300 -6.71 2.24 -1.80
CA THR A 300 -5.99 2.35 -3.07
C THR A 300 -5.23 3.67 -3.17
N TRP A 301 -4.48 3.84 -4.26
CA TRP A 301 -3.86 5.11 -4.64
C TRP A 301 -4.84 6.27 -4.74
N SER A 302 -6.11 6.00 -5.07
CA SER A 302 -7.15 7.02 -5.18
C SER A 302 -7.70 7.49 -3.83
N GLY A 303 -7.56 6.70 -2.76
CA GLY A 303 -8.07 7.03 -1.44
C GLY A 303 -8.24 5.82 -0.53
N VAL A 304 -8.39 6.10 0.77
CA VAL A 304 -8.53 5.08 1.82
C VAL A 304 -9.86 4.34 1.74
N ASP A 305 -10.93 4.96 1.24
CA ASP A 305 -12.25 4.33 1.10
C ASP A 305 -12.45 3.61 -0.25
N ALA A 306 -11.42 3.58 -1.09
CA ALA A 306 -11.47 2.96 -2.40
C ALA A 306 -10.76 1.61 -2.39
N LEU A 307 -11.25 0.66 -3.19
CA LEU A 307 -10.70 -0.69 -3.35
C LEU A 307 -10.73 -1.12 -4.83
N PRO A 308 -9.86 -2.07 -5.23
CA PRO A 308 -9.93 -2.66 -6.56
C PRO A 308 -11.27 -3.38 -6.79
N ALA A 309 -11.68 -3.51 -8.05
CA ALA A 309 -12.89 -4.24 -8.39
C ALA A 309 -12.80 -5.71 -7.92
N GLY A 310 -13.88 -6.20 -7.27
CA GLY A 310 -13.92 -7.53 -6.68
C GLY A 310 -13.40 -7.60 -5.24
N CYS A 311 -12.88 -6.50 -4.70
CA CYS A 311 -12.41 -6.41 -3.32
C CYS A 311 -13.44 -5.73 -2.40
N ARG A 312 -13.38 -6.07 -1.11
CA ARG A 312 -14.15 -5.44 -0.03
C ARG A 312 -13.30 -5.30 1.22
N PHE A 313 -13.63 -4.31 2.05
CA PHE A 313 -13.17 -4.28 3.43
C PHE A 313 -13.87 -5.38 4.21
N HIS A 314 -13.10 -6.07 5.05
CA HIS A 314 -13.60 -7.08 5.96
C HIS A 314 -13.31 -6.62 7.39
N ASP A 315 -13.93 -5.50 7.76
CA ASP A 315 -13.66 -4.77 8.99
C ASP A 315 -13.80 -5.65 10.23
N VAL A 316 -12.67 -5.84 10.90
CA VAL A 316 -12.56 -6.58 12.15
C VAL A 316 -13.03 -5.73 13.33
N VAL A 317 -12.70 -4.44 13.27
CA VAL A 317 -13.23 -3.38 14.11
C VAL A 317 -13.81 -2.33 13.18
N LEU A 318 -14.98 -1.79 13.52
CA LEU A 318 -15.70 -0.86 12.65
C LEU A 318 -14.80 0.33 12.24
N GLY A 319 -14.56 0.46 10.93
CA GLY A 319 -13.73 1.53 10.37
C GLY A 319 -12.22 1.34 10.52
N ALA A 320 -11.75 0.18 10.97
CA ALA A 320 -10.32 -0.12 11.05
C ALA A 320 -9.70 -0.29 9.66
N GLN A 321 -10.44 -0.82 8.68
CA GLN A 321 -9.97 -0.99 7.29
C GLN A 321 -8.63 -1.76 7.18
N THR A 322 -8.30 -2.63 8.13
CA THR A 322 -7.01 -3.36 8.19
C THR A 322 -7.03 -4.69 7.45
N LEU A 323 -8.18 -5.07 6.87
CA LEU A 323 -8.37 -6.35 6.18
C LEU A 323 -9.15 -6.13 4.89
N VAL A 324 -8.53 -6.51 3.77
CA VAL A 324 -9.14 -6.47 2.43
C VAL A 324 -9.23 -7.89 1.88
N VAL A 325 -10.40 -8.23 1.36
CA VAL A 325 -10.68 -9.54 0.77
C VAL A 325 -11.13 -9.33 -0.68
N CYS A 326 -10.43 -9.96 -1.62
CA CYS A 326 -10.75 -9.91 -3.05
C CYS A 326 -11.20 -11.29 -3.54
N ASP A 327 -12.41 -11.36 -4.09
CA ASP A 327 -13.02 -12.62 -4.50
C ASP A 327 -12.32 -13.22 -5.73
N LEU A 328 -12.16 -14.55 -5.72
CA LEU A 328 -11.65 -15.34 -6.82
C LEU A 328 -12.69 -16.36 -7.29
N THR A 329 -12.89 -16.40 -8.59
CA THR A 329 -13.78 -17.34 -9.28
C THR A 329 -13.16 -18.72 -9.44
N GLY A 330 -13.99 -19.73 -9.71
CA GLY A 330 -13.53 -21.09 -10.00
C GLY A 330 -12.58 -21.15 -11.21
N ALA A 331 -12.81 -20.32 -12.23
CA ALA A 331 -11.93 -20.20 -13.38
C ALA A 331 -10.53 -19.70 -13.01
N GLU A 332 -10.46 -18.67 -12.16
CA GLU A 332 -9.18 -18.11 -11.69
C GLU A 332 -8.43 -19.13 -10.83
N VAL A 333 -9.14 -19.85 -9.95
CA VAL A 333 -8.53 -20.92 -9.14
C VAL A 333 -7.97 -22.04 -10.01
N LEU A 334 -8.72 -22.50 -11.02
CA LEU A 334 -8.24 -23.54 -11.94
C LEU A 334 -6.97 -23.14 -12.68
N GLN A 335 -6.88 -21.89 -13.11
CA GLN A 335 -5.74 -21.39 -13.87
C GLN A 335 -4.50 -21.19 -13.00
N ASN A 336 -4.69 -20.88 -11.72
CA ASN A 336 -3.62 -20.41 -10.84
C ASN A 336 -3.37 -21.32 -9.61
N ALA A 337 -3.95 -22.52 -9.57
CA ALA A 337 -3.91 -23.41 -8.40
C ALA A 337 -2.50 -23.64 -7.83
N ALA A 338 -1.47 -23.73 -8.69
CA ALA A 338 -0.09 -23.96 -8.25
C ALA A 338 0.54 -22.75 -7.51
N GLU A 339 0.03 -21.55 -7.74
CA GLU A 339 0.68 -20.28 -7.40
C GLU A 339 -0.37 -19.23 -6.98
N LEU A 340 -1.42 -19.62 -6.24
CA LEU A 340 -2.54 -18.72 -5.91
C LEU A 340 -2.10 -17.47 -5.13
N LYS A 341 -1.12 -17.60 -4.22
CA LYS A 341 -0.53 -16.44 -3.53
C LYS A 341 0.13 -15.49 -4.52
N SER A 342 0.93 -16.00 -5.45
CA SER A 342 1.60 -15.21 -6.49
C SER A 342 0.59 -14.53 -7.41
N TYR A 343 -0.51 -15.22 -7.76
CA TYR A 343 -1.63 -14.62 -8.50
C TYR A 343 -2.27 -13.46 -7.72
N CYS A 344 -2.53 -13.63 -6.42
CA CYS A 344 -3.05 -12.56 -5.57
C CYS A 344 -2.13 -11.34 -5.51
N ARG A 345 -0.83 -11.58 -5.37
CA ARG A 345 0.21 -10.55 -5.44
C ARG A 345 0.10 -9.78 -6.75
N GLU A 346 0.21 -10.46 -7.88
CA GLU A 346 0.27 -9.84 -9.20
C GLU A 346 -1.03 -9.12 -9.57
N ARG A 347 -2.17 -9.67 -9.18
CA ARG A 347 -3.48 -9.15 -9.58
C ARG A 347 -3.94 -7.95 -8.76
N TYR A 348 -3.69 -7.94 -7.45
CA TYR A 348 -4.30 -6.97 -6.53
C TYR A 348 -3.30 -6.17 -5.71
N ALA A 349 -2.14 -6.73 -5.35
CA ALA A 349 -1.20 -6.06 -4.44
C ALA A 349 -0.65 -4.72 -4.96
N PRO A 350 -0.49 -4.47 -6.28
CA PRO A 350 -0.09 -3.15 -6.79
C PRO A 350 -1.12 -2.06 -6.49
N ASP A 351 -2.41 -2.43 -6.38
CA ASP A 351 -3.52 -1.50 -6.20
C ASP A 351 -4.01 -1.43 -4.76
N VAL A 352 -3.80 -2.49 -3.96
CA VAL A 352 -4.06 -2.47 -2.51
C VAL A 352 -2.90 -1.76 -1.82
N VAL A 353 -3.22 -0.67 -1.13
CA VAL A 353 -2.25 0.30 -0.61
C VAL A 353 -2.43 0.46 0.89
N VAL A 354 -1.32 0.49 1.62
CA VAL A 354 -1.29 0.92 3.02
C VAL A 354 -1.36 2.44 3.08
N HIS A 355 -2.24 2.97 3.92
CA HIS A 355 -2.37 4.40 4.23
C HIS A 355 -1.89 4.65 5.65
N VAL A 356 -0.89 5.52 5.78
CA VAL A 356 -0.48 6.12 7.05
C VAL A 356 -0.99 7.54 7.09
N ASP A 357 -1.89 7.83 8.02
CA ASP A 357 -2.49 9.15 8.14
C ASP A 357 -1.47 10.16 8.66
N ILE A 358 -1.40 11.31 8.00
CA ILE A 358 -0.71 12.47 8.53
C ILE A 358 -1.77 13.44 9.04
N PRO A 359 -1.75 13.83 10.33
CA PRO A 359 -2.69 14.79 10.89
C PRO A 359 -2.32 16.22 10.44
N ALA A 360 -2.32 16.49 9.13
CA ALA A 360 -1.79 17.70 8.51
C ALA A 360 -2.33 19.00 9.11
N ALA A 361 -3.60 19.01 9.51
CA ALA A 361 -4.23 20.17 10.15
C ALA A 361 -3.67 20.49 11.56
N GLN A 362 -2.99 19.53 12.18
CA GLN A 362 -2.37 19.63 13.49
C GLN A 362 -0.85 19.80 13.40
N VAL A 363 -0.23 19.57 12.23
CA VAL A 363 1.21 19.75 12.06
C VAL A 363 1.53 21.23 11.85
N VAL A 364 2.49 21.73 12.63
CA VAL A 364 3.02 23.09 12.55
C VAL A 364 4.53 22.98 12.36
N CYS A 365 5.07 23.70 11.37
CA CYS A 365 6.49 23.68 11.04
C CYS A 365 7.11 25.06 11.26
N ASP A 366 8.25 25.09 11.94
CA ASP A 366 9.08 26.28 12.14
C ASP A 366 10.50 25.98 11.64
N PRO A 367 10.78 26.20 10.34
CA PRO A 367 12.06 25.81 9.75
C PRO A 367 13.25 26.49 10.46
N PRO A 368 14.26 25.71 10.88
CA PRO A 368 15.40 26.25 11.61
C PRO A 368 16.24 27.18 10.73
N ALA A 369 16.49 28.40 11.23
CA ALA A 369 17.21 29.40 10.46
C ALA A 369 18.67 29.00 10.19
N GLY A 370 19.05 28.97 8.90
CA GLY A 370 20.42 28.70 8.47
C GLY A 370 20.78 27.22 8.33
N GLU A 371 19.83 26.31 8.55
CA GLU A 371 20.01 24.88 8.26
C GLU A 371 19.81 24.60 6.76
N PRO A 372 20.51 23.59 6.19
CA PRO A 372 20.26 23.13 4.84
C PRO A 372 18.79 22.80 4.60
N TYR A 373 18.27 23.20 3.44
CA TYR A 373 16.89 22.93 2.98
C TYR A 373 15.74 23.53 3.82
N ALA A 374 16.01 24.24 4.92
CA ALA A 374 15.00 24.93 5.72
C ALA A 374 14.25 26.00 4.92
N ASP A 375 14.96 26.72 4.04
CA ASP A 375 14.37 27.74 3.15
C ASP A 375 13.46 27.13 2.07
N ALA A 376 13.55 25.82 1.82
CA ALA A 376 12.78 25.09 0.82
C ALA A 376 11.55 24.36 1.43
N CYS A 377 11.20 24.65 2.69
CA CYS A 377 10.07 24.01 3.37
C CYS A 377 8.71 24.52 2.86
N PRO A 378 7.91 23.68 2.17
CA PRO A 378 6.56 24.07 1.75
C PRO A 378 5.58 24.01 2.92
N SER A 379 4.31 24.36 2.69
CA SER A 379 3.25 24.23 3.71
C SER A 379 3.00 22.79 4.16
N TYR A 380 3.32 21.81 3.34
CA TYR A 380 3.25 20.37 3.67
C TYR A 380 4.59 19.71 3.32
N PRO A 381 5.61 19.80 4.20
CA PRO A 381 6.98 19.36 3.90
C PRO A 381 7.16 17.92 3.46
N TRP A 382 6.28 17.04 3.92
CA TRP A 382 6.24 15.61 3.58
C TRP A 382 5.66 15.33 2.19
N VAL A 383 5.05 16.32 1.53
CA VAL A 383 4.58 16.17 0.14
C VAL A 383 5.75 16.41 -0.80
N LEU A 384 6.40 15.31 -1.20
CA LEU A 384 7.55 15.35 -2.09
C LEU A 384 7.12 15.44 -3.55
N ALA A 385 7.95 16.09 -4.36
CA ALA A 385 7.76 16.22 -5.80
C ALA A 385 8.74 15.31 -6.55
N PRO A 386 8.34 14.79 -7.74
CA PRO A 386 9.15 13.91 -8.59
C PRO A 386 10.39 14.57 -9.17
#